data_AF-A0A4R6ER17-F1
#
_entry.id   AF-A0A4R6ER17-F1
#
_cell.length_a   1.000
_cell.length_b   1.000
_cell.length_c   1.000
_cell.angle_alpha   90.00
_cell.angle_beta   90.00
_cell.angle_gamma   90.00
#
_symmetry.space_group_name_H-M   'P 1'
#
loop_
_entity.id
_entity.type
_entity.pdbx_description
1 polymer ?
#
loop_
_entity_poly.entity_id
_entity_poly.type
_entity_poly.pdbx_seq_one_letter_code
_entity_poly.pdbx_strand_id
1 'polypeptide(L)' 'MQWKIINGWYCVTVCGLMSWKFLTLREGIQWAFITKEATDVANRIWGKVN' A
#
# COMPACT_ATOMS: atom_id res chain seq x y z
N MET A 1 4.05 -6.35 -1.20
CA MET A 1 3.76 -5.16 -2.05
C MET A 1 4.70 -5.20 -3.23
N GLN A 2 4.17 -5.42 -4.44
CA GLN A 2 4.98 -5.41 -5.66
C GLN A 2 4.74 -4.09 -6.39
N TRP A 3 5.81 -3.35 -6.64
CA TRP A 3 5.78 -2.10 -7.41
C TRP A 3 6.11 -2.40 -8.86
N LYS A 4 5.28 -1.94 -9.79
CA LYS A 4 5.50 -2.01 -11.23
C LYS A 4 5.26 -0.63 -11.83
N ILE A 5 6.16 -0.19 -12.70
CA ILE A 5 5.98 1.03 -13.47
C ILE A 5 5.41 0.63 -14.83
N ILE A 6 4.23 1.12 -15.19
CA ILE A 6 3.57 0.82 -16.46
C ILE A 6 3.13 2.14 -17.10
N ASN A 7 3.63 2.45 -18.30
CA ASN A 7 3.32 3.69 -19.04
C ASN A 7 3.50 5.00 -18.23
N GLY A 8 4.52 5.07 -17.37
CA GLY A 8 4.80 6.24 -16.51
C GLY A 8 3.96 6.32 -15.23
N TRP A 9 3.07 5.34 -15.00
CA TRP A 9 2.28 5.23 -13.77
C TRP A 9 2.90 4.22 -12.82
N TYR A 10 2.85 4.53 -11.52
CA TYR A 10 3.31 3.63 -10.47
C TYR A 10 2.15 2.73 -10.04
N CYS A 11 2.18 1.47 -10.45
CA CYS A 11 1.21 0.46 -10.08
C CYS A 11 1.72 -0.35 -8.88
N VAL A 12 0.90 -0.51 -7.84
CA VAL A 12 1.21 -1.34 -6.67
C VAL A 12 0.18 -2.43 -6.52
N THR A 13 0.64 -3.68 -6.43
CA THR A 13 -0.22 -4.81 -6.10
C THR A 13 0.04 -5.26 -4.67
N VAL A 14 -1.03 -5.33 -3.87
CA VAL A 14 -1.01 -5.96 -2.54
C VAL A 14 -1.83 -7.24 -2.62
N CYS A 15 -1.20 -8.37 -2.29
CA CYS A 15 -1.83 -9.67 -2.14
C CYS A 15 -2.77 -10.09 -3.28
N GLY A 16 -2.35 -9.93 -4.55
CA GLY A 16 -2.99 -10.54 -5.71
C GLY A 16 -4.38 -10.02 -6.12
N LEU A 17 -5.02 -9.16 -5.31
CA LEU A 17 -6.41 -8.76 -5.50
C LEU A 17 -6.61 -7.27 -5.78
N MET A 18 -5.72 -6.39 -5.29
CA MET A 18 -5.90 -4.94 -5.45
C MET A 18 -4.66 -4.28 -6.03
N SER A 19 -4.83 -3.67 -7.20
CA SER A 19 -3.82 -2.89 -7.90
C SER A 19 -4.16 -1.41 -7.78
N TRP A 20 -3.36 -0.66 -7.02
CA TRP A 20 -3.47 0.80 -6.96
C TRP A 20 -2.58 1.41 -8.03
N LYS A 21 -3.09 2.41 -8.74
CA LYS A 21 -2.35 3.13 -9.78
C LYS A 21 -2.16 4.58 -9.34
N PHE A 22 -0.91 5.02 -9.25
CA PHE A 22 -0.54 6.38 -8.87
C PHE A 22 0.06 7.13 -10.06
N LEU A 23 -0.35 8.39 -10.22
CA LEU A 23 0.17 9.30 -11.25
C LEU A 23 1.60 9.73 -10.93
N THR A 24 1.90 9.98 -9.66
CA THR A 24 3.23 10.43 -9.22
C THR A 24 3.87 9.48 -8.21
N LEU A 25 5.20 9.43 -8.22
CA LEU A 25 5.98 8.64 -7.24
C LEU A 25 5.68 9.10 -5.81
N ARG A 26 5.50 10.40 -5.60
CA ARG A 26 5.20 11.00 -4.29
C ARG A 26 3.89 10.48 -3.72
N GLU A 27 2.82 10.46 -4.53
CA GLU A 27 1.52 9.90 -4.11
C GLU A 27 1.63 8.42 -3.76
N GLY A 28 2.37 7.64 -4.56
CA GLY A 28 2.61 6.24 -4.28
C GLY A 28 3.30 6.04 -2.93
N ILE A 29 4.38 6.78 -2.66
CA ILE A 29 5.12 6.71 -1.40
C ILE A 29 4.21 7.10 -0.22
N GLN A 30 3.46 8.20 -0.34
CA GLN A 30 2.55 8.67 0.72
C GLN A 30 1.49 7.61 1.04
N TRP A 31 0.88 7.03 0.01
CA TRP A 31 -0.09 5.95 0.17
C TRP A 31 0.55 4.71 0.83
N ALA A 32 1.77 4.35 0.45
CA ALA A 32 2.48 3.20 1.02
C ALA A 32 2.75 3.38 2.52
N PHE A 33 3.16 4.57 2.93
CA PHE A 33 3.34 4.92 4.35
C PHE A 33 2.01 4.83 5.10
N ILE A 34 0.96 5.50 4.61
CA ILE A 34 -0.36 5.46 5.26
C ILE A 34 -0.87 4.03 5.40
N THR A 35 -0.72 3.22 4.36
CA THR A 35 -1.16 1.81 4.35
C THR A 35 -0.36 0.98 5.36
N LYS A 36 0.95 1.23 5.48
CA LYS A 36 1.79 0.56 6.49
C LYS A 36 1.36 0.93 7.90
N GLU A 37 1.16 2.21 8.19
CA GLU A 37 0.69 2.67 9.51
C GLU A 37 -0.70 2.12 9.83
N ALA A 38 -1.63 2.14 8.88
CA ALA A 38 -2.95 1.55 9.04
C ALA A 38 -2.87 0.03 9.33
N THR A 39 -1.94 -0.66 8.68
CA THR A 39 -1.70 -2.10 8.91
C THR A 39 -1.07 -2.35 10.28
N ASP A 40 -0.11 -1.53 10.71
CA ASP A 40 0.51 -1.63 12.03
C ASP A 40 -0.52 -1.39 13.15
N VAL A 41 -1.34 -0.35 13.01
CA VAL A 41 -2.45 -0.05 13.93
C VAL A 41 -3.47 -1.19 13.93
N ALA A 42 -3.87 -1.70 12.76
CA ALA A 42 -4.76 -2.84 12.68
C ALA A 42 -4.16 -4.05 13.41
N ASN A 43 -2.89 -4.38 13.18
CA ASN A 43 -2.22 -5.49 13.88
C ASN A 43 -2.11 -5.26 15.39
N ARG A 44 -1.91 -4.03 15.87
CA ARG A 44 -1.91 -3.73 17.32
C ARG A 44 -3.29 -3.87 17.95
N ILE A 45 -4.33 -3.44 17.24
CA ILE A 45 -5.71 -3.53 17.72
C ILE A 45 -6.16 -5.01 17.70
N TRP A 46 -5.98 -5.69 16.57
CA TRP A 46 -6.41 -7.08 16.39
C TRP A 46 -5.53 -8.06 17.19
N GLY A 47 -4.24 -7.79 17.34
CA GLY A 47 -3.32 -8.59 18.16
C GLY A 47 -3.54 -8.44 19.68
N LYS A 48 -4.41 -7.53 20.12
CA LYS A 48 -4.88 -7.44 21.52
C LYS A 48 -6.20 -8.16 21.79
N VAL A 49 -6.83 -8.74 20.76
CA VAL A 49 -8.12 -9.48 20.86
C VAL A 49 -7.88 -11.00 20.76
N ASN A 50 -6.67 -11.46 21.07
CA ASN A 50 -6.33 -12.87 21.27
C ASN A 50 -5.36 -12.99 22.45
#